data_AF-A0A546XI50-F1
#
_entry.id   AF-A0A546XI50-F1
#
_cell.length_a   1.000
_cell.length_b   1.000
_cell.length_c   1.000
_cell.angle_alpha   90.00
_cell.angle_beta   90.00
_cell.angle_gamma   90.00
#
_symmetry.space_group_name_H-M   'P 1'
#
loop_
_entity.id
_entity.type
_entity.pdbx_description
1 polymer ?
#
loop_
_entity_poly.entity_id
_entity_poly.type
_entity_poly.pdbx_seq_one_letter_code
_entity_poly.pdbx_strand_id
1 'polypeptide(L)'
;MKKATAEDKANVLRFCFVALTAFSENTLSPTQKRWARERAENCLWALRIAEFKTDRATYTARELEGAMTTIDLKATTLLTEAGNG
;
A
#
# COMPACT_ATOMS: atom_id res chain seq x y z
N MET A 1 19.34 -4.34 4.67
CA MET A 1 18.19 -4.30 3.74
C MET A 1 18.63 -4.60 2.31
N LYS A 2 17.99 -5.56 1.64
CA LYS A 2 18.22 -5.85 0.21
C LYS A 2 17.94 -4.62 -0.65
N LYS A 3 18.65 -4.45 -1.76
CA LYS A 3 18.39 -3.34 -2.71
C LYS A 3 17.12 -3.61 -3.50
N ALA A 4 16.17 -2.66 -3.44
CA ALA A 4 14.98 -2.70 -4.26
C ALA A 4 15.35 -2.69 -5.75
N THR A 5 14.80 -3.64 -6.49
CA THR A 5 14.96 -3.78 -7.93
C THR A 5 14.09 -2.77 -8.69
N ALA A 6 14.27 -2.68 -10.01
CA ALA A 6 13.39 -1.85 -10.85
C ALA A 6 11.93 -2.36 -10.81
N GLU A 7 11.74 -3.67 -10.74
CA GLU A 7 10.42 -4.30 -10.63
C GLU A 7 9.75 -3.99 -9.29
N ASP A 8 10.50 -4.06 -8.19
CA ASP A 8 10.02 -3.69 -6.86
C ASP A 8 9.48 -2.25 -6.84
N LYS A 9 10.24 -1.31 -7.44
CA LYS A 9 9.83 0.10 -7.54
C LYS A 9 8.58 0.28 -8.39
N ALA A 10 8.48 -0.42 -9.52
CA ALA A 10 7.30 -0.38 -10.38
C ALA A 10 6.05 -0.93 -9.67
N ASN A 11 6.19 -2.01 -8.91
CA ASN A 11 5.10 -2.59 -8.12
C ASN A 11 4.67 -1.64 -7.00
N VAL A 12 5.61 -1.04 -6.27
CA VAL A 12 5.31 -0.03 -5.25
C VAL A 12 4.52 1.15 -5.84
N LEU A 13 4.93 1.68 -6.99
CA LEU A 13 4.21 2.79 -7.65
C LEU A 13 2.79 2.40 -8.06
N ARG A 14 2.60 1.21 -8.63
CA ARG A 14 1.25 0.69 -8.98
C ARG A 14 0.35 0.62 -7.76
N PHE A 15 0.87 0.09 -6.64
CA PHE A 15 0.09 -0.01 -5.41
C PHE A 15 -0.23 1.35 -4.77
N CYS A 16 0.68 2.33 -4.85
CA CYS A 16 0.41 3.70 -4.40
C CYS A 16 -0.74 4.34 -5.17
N PHE A 17 -0.78 4.14 -6.49
CA PHE A 17 -1.86 4.67 -7.32
C PHE A 17 -3.22 4.06 -6.91
N VAL A 18 -3.27 2.74 -6.76
CA VAL A 18 -4.47 2.01 -6.25
C VAL A 18 -4.93 2.56 -4.90
N ALA A 19 -4.00 2.76 -3.96
CA ALA A 19 -4.32 3.30 -2.65
C ALA A 19 -4.86 4.74 -2.75
N LEU A 20 -4.23 5.61 -3.54
CA LEU A 20 -4.65 7.00 -3.75
C LEU A 20 -6.02 7.12 -4.41
N THR A 21 -6.33 6.29 -5.41
CA THR A 21 -7.66 6.22 -6.03
C THR A 21 -8.72 5.78 -5.01
N ALA A 22 -8.42 4.76 -4.20
CA ALA A 22 -9.33 4.34 -3.14
C ALA A 22 -9.55 5.43 -2.06
N PHE A 23 -8.51 6.20 -1.72
CA PHE A 23 -8.61 7.36 -0.83
C PHE A 23 -9.46 8.49 -1.40
N SER A 24 -9.39 8.75 -2.71
CA SER A 24 -10.15 9.84 -3.35
C SER A 24 -11.63 9.53 -3.53
N GLU A 25 -11.99 8.25 -3.63
CA GLU A 25 -13.36 7.84 -3.94
C GLU A 25 -14.17 7.43 -2.69
N ASN A 26 -13.53 7.05 -1.56
CA ASN A 26 -14.23 6.51 -0.38
C ASN A 26 -13.53 6.80 0.96
N THR A 27 -14.30 6.69 2.07
CA THR A 27 -13.72 6.56 3.42
C THR A 27 -13.12 5.16 3.54
N LEU A 28 -11.81 5.05 3.78
CA LEU A 28 -11.15 3.73 3.83
C LEU A 28 -11.68 2.85 4.97
N SER A 29 -12.01 1.60 4.63
CA SER A 29 -12.22 0.54 5.60
C SER A 29 -10.93 0.24 6.40
N PRO A 30 -11.01 -0.39 7.58
CA PRO A 30 -9.83 -0.77 8.36
C PRO A 30 -8.81 -1.60 7.57
N THR A 31 -9.29 -2.51 6.71
CA THR A 31 -8.44 -3.32 5.83
C THR A 31 -7.71 -2.48 4.80
N GLN A 32 -8.40 -1.53 4.16
CA GLN A 32 -7.79 -0.62 3.19
C GLN A 32 -6.77 0.31 3.84
N LYS A 33 -7.04 0.80 5.07
CA LYS A 33 -6.07 1.58 5.86
C LYS A 33 -4.80 0.78 6.15
N ARG A 34 -4.94 -0.51 6.49
CA ARG A 34 -3.80 -1.42 6.70
C ARG A 34 -2.98 -1.58 5.42
N TRP A 35 -3.62 -1.86 4.28
CA TRP A 35 -2.91 -1.98 3.01
C TRP A 35 -2.21 -0.69 2.61
N ALA A 36 -2.89 0.45 2.69
CA ALA A 36 -2.28 1.75 2.39
C ALA A 36 -1.04 2.01 3.24
N ARG A 37 -1.09 1.64 4.53
CA ARG A 37 0.06 1.70 5.43
C ARG A 37 1.20 0.80 4.97
N GLU A 38 0.92 -0.47 4.66
CA GLU A 38 1.94 -1.40 4.16
C GLU A 38 2.61 -0.89 2.87
N ARG A 39 1.85 -0.22 1.99
CA ARG A 39 2.40 0.40 0.77
C ARG A 39 3.26 1.61 1.05
N ALA A 40 2.88 2.45 2.01
CA ALA A 40 3.75 3.52 2.48
C ALA A 40 5.07 2.97 3.03
N GLU A 41 5.02 1.91 3.82
CA GLU A 41 6.20 1.23 4.37
C GLU A 41 7.08 0.60 3.26
N ASN A 42 6.47 0.04 2.20
CA ASN A 42 7.22 -0.44 1.04
C ASN A 42 7.86 0.71 0.22
N CYS A 43 7.23 1.89 0.16
CA CYS A 43 7.84 3.07 -0.45
C CYS A 43 9.11 3.48 0.28
N LEU A 44 9.05 3.52 1.60
CA LEU A 44 10.21 3.85 2.43
C LEU A 44 11.36 2.86 2.17
N TRP A 45 11.06 1.56 2.10
CA TRP A 45 12.05 0.56 1.74
C TRP A 45 12.65 0.77 0.33
N ALA A 46 11.80 1.03 -0.67
CA ALA A 46 12.23 1.25 -2.05
C ALA A 46 13.09 2.51 -2.22
N LEU A 47 12.83 3.54 -1.41
CA LEU A 47 13.58 4.80 -1.34
C LEU A 47 14.77 4.75 -0.39
N ARG A 48 14.99 3.63 0.32
CA ARG A 48 16.05 3.46 1.33
C ARG A 48 15.93 4.42 2.53
N ILE A 49 14.71 4.81 2.86
CA ILE A 49 14.40 5.59 4.06
C ILE A 49 14.04 4.59 5.16
N ALA A 50 14.82 4.53 6.25
CA ALA A 50 14.59 3.52 7.30
C ALA A 50 13.27 3.74 8.05
N GLU A 51 12.95 5.01 8.33
CA GLU A 51 11.79 5.40 9.12
C GLU A 51 11.31 6.79 8.68
N PHE A 52 9.99 7.00 8.74
CA PHE A 52 9.36 8.29 8.53
C PHE A 52 8.33 8.54 9.63
N LYS A 53 8.44 9.68 10.32
CA LYS A 53 7.54 10.07 11.41
C LYS A 53 6.60 11.17 10.97
N THR A 54 5.37 11.07 11.44
CA THR A 54 4.33 12.11 11.35
C THR A 54 3.82 12.38 12.75
N ASP A 55 3.06 13.46 12.93
CA ASP A 55 2.43 13.79 14.22
C ASP A 55 1.49 12.69 14.75
N ARG A 56 1.03 11.78 13.88
CA ARG A 56 0.05 10.74 14.20
C ARG A 56 0.62 9.33 14.26
N ALA A 57 1.74 9.08 13.58
CA ALA A 57 2.29 7.74 13.44
C ALA A 57 3.75 7.74 12.97
N THR A 58 4.45 6.69 13.34
CA THR A 58 5.75 6.30 12.78
C THR A 58 5.54 5.20 11.74
N TYR A 59 6.23 5.29 10.61
CA TYR A 59 6.25 4.30 9.54
C TYR A 59 7.66 3.77 9.37
N THR A 60 7.82 2.45 9.34
CA THR A 60 9.13 1.80 9.24
C THR A 60 9.22 1.08 7.91
N ALA A 61 10.35 1.21 7.22
CA ALA A 61 10.53 0.55 5.93
C ALA A 61 10.39 -0.97 6.04
N ARG A 62 9.50 -1.52 5.20
CA ARG A 62 9.20 -2.95 5.10
C ARG A 62 9.48 -3.43 3.69
N GLU A 63 10.26 -4.50 3.57
CA GLU A 63 10.57 -5.11 2.28
C GLU A 63 9.30 -5.63 1.59
N LEU A 64 9.25 -5.47 0.26
CA LEU A 64 8.16 -6.04 -0.53
C LEU A 64 8.37 -7.55 -0.63
N GLU A 65 7.52 -8.34 0.03
CA GLU A 65 7.54 -9.79 -0.12
C GLU A 65 6.96 -10.16 -1.50
N GLY A 66 7.80 -10.76 -2.35
CA GLY A 66 7.50 -11.12 -3.72
C GLY A 66 6.49 -12.26 -3.84
N ALA A 67 5.23 -11.97 -3.56
CA ALA A 67 4.06 -12.78 -3.91
C ALA A 67 2.77 -11.97 -3.74
N MET A 68 2.80 -10.65 -3.96
CA MET A 68 1.60 -9.85 -3.87
C MET A 68 0.91 -9.83 -5.22
N THR A 69 -0.09 -10.71 -5.36
CA THR A 69 -1.14 -10.63 -6.37
C THR A 69 -1.51 -9.15 -6.51
N THR A 70 -1.45 -8.64 -7.74
CA THR A 70 -1.88 -7.29 -8.06
C THR A 70 -3.21 -7.05 -7.36
N ILE A 71 -3.30 -6.02 -6.52
CA ILE A 71 -4.56 -5.66 -5.87
C ILE A 71 -5.50 -5.34 -7.03
N ASP A 72 -6.41 -6.26 -7.32
CA ASP A 72 -7.42 -6.05 -8.32
C ASP A 72 -8.39 -5.00 -7.77
N LEU A 73 -8.32 -3.81 -8.35
CA LEU A 73 -9.19 -2.69 -8.03
C LEU A 73 -10.67 -3.09 -8.14
N LYS A 74 -11.05 -3.95 -9.10
CA LYS A 74 -12.42 -4.45 -9.21
C LYS A 74 -12.79 -5.43 -8.10
N ALA A 75 -11.86 -6.31 -7.69
CA ALA A 75 -12.11 -7.24 -6.59
C ALA A 75 -12.27 -6.51 -5.25
N THR A 76 -11.61 -5.37 -5.07
CA THR A 76 -11.74 -4.54 -3.87
C THR A 76 -13.01 -3.70 -3.85
N THR A 77 -13.56 -3.32 -5.01
CA THR A 77 -14.93 -2.78 -5.11
C THR A 77 -15.97 -3.81 -4.65
N LEU A 78 -15.86 -5.07 -5.11
CA LEU A 78 -16.80 -6.15 -4.74
C LEU A 78 -16.84 -6.46 -3.23
N LEU A 79 -15.69 -6.41 -2.55
CA LEU A 79 -15.63 -6.58 -1.08
C LEU A 79 -16.28 -5.41 -0.31
N THR A 80 -16.37 -4.24 -0.94
CA THR A 80 -17.01 -3.05 -0.35
C THR A 80 -18.53 -3.13 -0.49
N GLU A 81 -19.03 -3.71 -1.58
CA GLU A 81 -20.46 -3.90 -1.84
C GLU A 81 -21.05 -5.09 -1.04
N ALA A 82 -20.30 -6.17 -0.86
CA ALA A 82 -20.75 -7.36 -0.13
C ALA A 82 -20.84 -7.18 1.41
N GLY A 83 -20.29 -6.11 1.96
CA GLY A 83 -20.30 -5.81 3.41
C GLY A 83 -21.46 -4.91 3.87
N ASN A 84 -22.29 -4.43 2.95
CA ASN A 84 -23.44 -3.56 3.23
C ASN A 84 -24.80 -4.28 3.05
N GLY A 85 -24.83 -5.61 3.19
CA GLY A 85 -26.05 -6.42 3.14
C GLY A 85 -26.54 -6.82 4.52
#